data_AF-A0A954XA65-F1
#
_entry.id   AF-A0A954XA65-F1
#
_cell.length_a   1.000
_cell.length_b   1.000
_cell.length_c   1.000
_cell.angle_alpha   90.00
_cell.angle_beta   90.00
_cell.angle_gamma   90.00
#
_symmetry.space_group_name_H-M   'P 1'
#
loop_
_entity.id
_entity.type
_entity.pdbx_description
1 polymer ?
#
loop_
_entity_poly.entity_id
_entity_poly.type
_entity_poly.pdbx_seq_one_letter_code
_entity_poly.pdbx_strand_id
1 'polypeptide(L)'
;MSIRNFFEWLEDFFGSGTFTATAADNAPMLIKDTSSSGTPTYAYVDGSESGEIKLTFDNTNEVQIITLYQGNNLQFDIDKIREVNFRLKVGQTNDSATTLVFGLAGDQNDAPDSVAQNCWFKASGGNTVVLETDDGTTDTDDV
;
A
#
# COMPACT_ATOMS: atom_id res chain seq x y z
N MET A 1 11.08 -30.24 -1.20
CA MET A 1 9.63 -30.42 -0.95
C MET A 1 8.92 -29.48 -1.91
N SER A 2 8.25 -29.98 -2.95
CA SER A 2 7.50 -29.09 -3.86
C SER A 2 6.17 -28.79 -3.19
N ILE A 3 5.89 -27.50 -3.00
CA ILE A 3 4.55 -27.03 -2.61
C ILE A 3 3.60 -27.43 -3.74
N ARG A 4 2.41 -27.94 -3.39
CA ARG A 4 1.33 -28.29 -4.34
C ARG A 4 0.08 -27.52 -3.93
N ASN A 5 -0.77 -27.17 -4.89
CA ASN A 5 -2.05 -26.49 -4.68
C ASN A 5 -1.95 -25.08 -4.07
N PHE A 6 -1.08 -24.25 -4.63
CA PHE A 6 -1.04 -22.82 -4.37
C PHE A 6 -1.17 -22.08 -5.70
N PHE A 7 -1.67 -20.85 -5.63
CA PHE A 7 -1.56 -19.89 -6.72
C PHE A 7 -0.70 -18.74 -6.23
N GLU A 8 -0.04 -18.08 -7.17
CA GLU A 8 0.71 -16.87 -6.93
C GLU A 8 -0.05 -15.73 -7.62
N TRP A 9 -0.28 -14.65 -6.87
CA TRP A 9 -0.70 -13.39 -7.45
C TRP A 9 0.49 -12.45 -7.37
N LEU A 10 0.82 -11.82 -8.50
CA LEU A 10 1.95 -10.93 -8.63
C LEU A 10 1.51 -9.71 -9.41
N GLU A 11 1.93 -8.56 -8.94
CA GLU A 11 1.92 -7.32 -9.68
C GLU A 11 3.37 -6.81 -9.72
N ASP A 12 3.93 -6.74 -10.93
CA ASP A 12 5.33 -6.38 -11.16
C ASP A 12 5.51 -4.92 -11.59
N PHE A 13 4.41 -4.23 -11.88
CA PHE A 13 4.38 -2.85 -12.33
C PHE A 13 5.20 -2.56 -13.60
N PHE A 14 5.36 -3.55 -14.49
CA PHE A 14 5.91 -3.30 -15.82
C PHE A 14 4.88 -2.70 -16.78
N GLY A 15 5.36 -1.85 -17.68
CA GLY A 15 4.55 -1.25 -18.74
C GLY A 15 4.00 0.12 -18.38
N SER A 16 2.80 0.42 -18.88
CA SER A 16 2.15 1.70 -18.68
C SER A 16 0.66 1.51 -18.44
N GLY A 17 0.07 2.46 -17.72
CA GLY A 17 -1.34 2.41 -17.35
C GLY A 17 -1.75 3.69 -16.63
N THR A 18 -3.03 3.74 -16.28
CA THR A 18 -3.60 4.84 -15.50
C THR A 18 -4.29 4.25 -14.28
N PHE A 19 -3.97 4.78 -13.10
CA PHE A 19 -4.68 4.42 -11.88
C PHE A 19 -5.90 5.31 -11.72
N THR A 20 -7.01 4.70 -11.29
CA THR A 20 -8.26 5.42 -11.05
C THR A 20 -8.83 4.99 -9.70
N ALA A 21 -9.66 5.85 -9.12
CA ALA A 21 -10.34 5.55 -7.85
C ALA A 21 -11.52 4.58 -8.02
N THR A 22 -11.96 4.36 -9.26
CA THR A 22 -13.11 3.52 -9.58
C THR A 22 -12.62 2.20 -10.15
N ALA A 23 -13.24 1.10 -9.73
CA ALA A 23 -13.01 -0.20 -10.37
C ALA A 23 -13.21 -0.08 -11.90
N ALA A 24 -12.21 -0.52 -12.65
CA ALA A 24 -12.23 -0.55 -14.11
C ALA A 24 -11.86 -1.95 -14.61
N ASP A 25 -12.28 -2.27 -15.83
CA ASP A 25 -11.97 -3.56 -16.44
C ASP A 25 -10.44 -3.77 -16.50
N ASN A 26 -9.99 -4.90 -15.97
CA ASN A 26 -8.58 -5.27 -15.88
C ASN A 26 -7.68 -4.30 -15.07
N ALA A 27 -8.25 -3.56 -14.11
CA ALA A 27 -7.47 -2.76 -13.16
C ALA A 27 -7.41 -3.47 -11.79
N PRO A 28 -6.37 -4.29 -11.51
CA PRO A 28 -6.27 -5.04 -10.25
C PRO A 28 -5.96 -4.13 -9.04
N MET A 29 -5.46 -2.92 -9.29
CA MET A 29 -5.11 -1.92 -8.29
C MET A 29 -5.87 -0.63 -8.55
N LEU A 30 -6.38 -0.02 -7.48
CA LEU A 30 -7.01 1.29 -7.44
C LEU A 30 -6.15 2.27 -6.65
N ILE A 31 -6.39 3.55 -6.90
CA ILE A 31 -5.78 4.64 -6.14
C ILE A 31 -6.83 5.33 -5.29
N LYS A 32 -6.53 5.59 -4.03
CA LYS A 32 -7.22 6.59 -3.24
C LYS A 32 -6.34 7.83 -3.14
N ASP A 33 -6.94 8.98 -3.41
CA ASP A 33 -6.34 10.30 -3.23
C ASP A 33 -7.38 11.18 -2.54
N THR A 34 -7.07 11.67 -1.34
CA THR A 34 -7.95 12.54 -0.55
C THR A 34 -7.65 14.03 -0.72
N SER A 35 -6.66 14.37 -1.56
CA SER A 35 -6.23 15.75 -1.77
C SER A 35 -7.38 16.58 -2.35
N SER A 36 -7.66 17.69 -1.68
CA SER A 36 -8.78 18.58 -2.04
C SER A 36 -8.35 19.66 -3.03
N SER A 37 -7.09 20.08 -2.94
CA SER A 37 -6.53 21.20 -3.70
C SER A 37 -5.22 20.86 -4.40
N GLY A 38 -4.45 19.95 -3.81
CA GLY A 38 -3.22 19.43 -4.35
C GLY A 38 -3.44 18.55 -5.58
N THR A 39 -2.34 18.29 -6.26
CA THR A 39 -2.25 17.37 -7.38
C THR A 39 -1.09 16.41 -7.12
N PRO A 40 -1.22 15.47 -6.18
CA PRO A 40 -0.21 14.45 -6.01
C PRO A 40 -0.05 13.61 -7.27
N THR A 41 1.05 12.89 -7.36
CA THR A 41 1.36 12.08 -8.54
C THR A 41 1.45 10.60 -8.19
N TYR A 42 0.83 9.78 -9.01
CA TYR A 42 0.82 8.32 -8.91
C TYR A 42 0.93 7.73 -10.32
N ALA A 43 2.13 7.29 -10.69
CA ALA A 43 2.38 6.84 -12.06
C ALA A 43 3.45 5.76 -12.11
N TYR A 44 3.38 4.94 -13.17
CA TYR A 44 4.48 4.07 -13.57
C TYR A 44 5.75 4.90 -13.79
N VAL A 45 6.89 4.39 -13.33
CA VAL A 45 8.19 5.03 -13.53
C VAL A 45 8.70 4.69 -14.93
N ASP A 46 8.74 5.70 -15.81
CA ASP A 46 9.23 5.54 -17.17
C ASP A 46 10.70 5.08 -17.18
N GLY A 47 11.00 4.10 -18.03
CA GLY A 47 12.34 3.50 -18.14
C GLY A 47 12.81 2.72 -16.90
N SER A 48 11.93 2.34 -15.98
CA SER A 48 12.31 1.49 -14.85
C SER A 48 12.75 0.11 -15.31
N GLU A 49 13.93 -0.33 -14.85
CA GLU A 49 14.46 -1.67 -15.10
C GLU A 49 13.80 -2.75 -14.21
N SER A 50 13.07 -2.33 -13.17
CA SER A 50 12.53 -3.22 -12.13
C SER A 50 11.01 -3.29 -12.05
N GLY A 51 10.29 -2.48 -12.83
CA GLY A 51 8.83 -2.35 -12.74
C GLY A 51 8.44 -1.63 -11.44
N GLU A 52 8.02 -0.37 -11.55
CA GLU A 52 7.84 0.50 -10.38
C GLU A 52 6.69 1.47 -10.59
N ILE A 53 5.90 1.68 -9.54
CA ILE A 53 5.03 2.84 -9.40
C ILE A 53 5.65 3.80 -8.39
N LYS A 54 5.56 5.09 -8.70
CA LYS A 54 5.92 6.16 -7.77
C LYS A 54 4.68 6.88 -7.29
N LEU A 55 4.50 6.94 -5.98
CA LEU A 55 3.50 7.74 -5.27
C LEU A 55 4.21 8.95 -4.63
N THR A 56 3.74 10.17 -4.90
CA THR A 56 4.40 11.39 -4.40
C THR A 56 3.34 12.42 -3.98
N PHE A 57 3.38 12.83 -2.71
CA PHE A 57 2.68 14.02 -2.23
C PHE A 57 3.20 15.27 -2.92
N ASP A 58 2.33 16.25 -3.13
CA ASP A 58 2.77 17.57 -3.56
C ASP A 58 3.05 18.46 -2.33
N ASN A 59 3.30 19.75 -2.56
CA ASN A 59 3.66 20.70 -1.51
C ASN A 59 2.49 21.56 -1.00
N THR A 60 1.26 21.22 -1.38
CA THR A 60 0.05 21.88 -0.91
C THR A 60 -0.09 21.64 0.57
N ASN A 61 -0.36 22.72 1.32
CA ASN A 61 -0.53 22.64 2.76
C ASN A 61 -1.92 22.11 3.12
N GLU A 62 -2.09 20.80 2.96
CA GLU A 62 -3.27 20.03 3.34
C GLU A 62 -2.86 18.63 3.81
N VAL A 63 -3.78 17.90 4.43
CA VAL A 63 -3.57 16.47 4.70
C VAL A 63 -3.86 15.71 3.41
N GLN A 64 -2.86 14.99 2.91
CA GLN A 64 -2.96 14.17 1.71
C GLN A 64 -2.82 12.69 2.08
N ILE A 65 -3.71 11.86 1.55
CA ILE A 65 -3.62 10.40 1.67
C ILE A 65 -3.60 9.85 0.27
N ILE A 66 -2.52 9.12 -0.06
CA ILE A 66 -2.38 8.40 -1.30
C ILE A 66 -2.23 6.93 -0.97
N THR A 67 -3.12 6.08 -1.49
CA THR A 67 -3.08 4.64 -1.24
C THR A 67 -3.28 3.87 -2.53
N LEU A 68 -2.34 3.00 -2.86
CA LEU A 68 -2.49 1.99 -3.91
C LEU A 68 -2.98 0.69 -3.27
N TYR A 69 -4.14 0.17 -3.68
CA TYR A 69 -4.81 -0.95 -3.01
C TYR A 69 -5.69 -1.75 -3.97
N GLN A 70 -6.16 -2.94 -3.57
CA GLN A 70 -6.94 -3.84 -4.42
C GLN A 70 -8.46 -3.55 -4.43
N GLY A 71 -8.86 -2.32 -4.13
CA GLY A 71 -10.26 -1.90 -4.20
C GLY A 71 -11.20 -2.55 -3.17
N ASN A 72 -10.67 -2.96 -2.01
CA ASN A 72 -11.44 -3.63 -0.94
C ASN A 72 -12.19 -4.89 -1.43
N ASN A 73 -11.63 -5.59 -2.40
CA ASN A 73 -12.23 -6.81 -2.94
C ASN A 73 -12.04 -8.05 -2.04
N LEU A 74 -11.13 -7.96 -1.05
CA LEU A 74 -10.79 -8.99 -0.07
C LEU A 74 -10.60 -10.38 -0.72
N GLN A 75 -9.90 -10.40 -1.86
CA GLN A 75 -9.79 -11.61 -2.70
C GLN A 75 -8.93 -12.73 -2.11
N PHE A 76 -8.14 -12.43 -1.08
CA PHE A 76 -7.27 -13.40 -0.41
C PHE A 76 -7.83 -13.79 0.96
N ASP A 77 -7.96 -15.08 1.17
CA ASP A 77 -8.25 -15.66 2.48
C ASP A 77 -6.95 -15.67 3.31
N ILE A 78 -6.91 -14.87 4.37
CA ILE A 78 -5.73 -14.64 5.20
C ILE A 78 -5.20 -15.94 5.83
N ASP A 79 -6.07 -16.90 6.13
CA ASP A 79 -5.68 -18.19 6.72
C ASP A 79 -4.90 -19.08 5.74
N LYS A 80 -4.96 -18.75 4.44
CA LYS A 80 -4.31 -19.49 3.36
C LYS A 80 -3.05 -18.79 2.84
N ILE A 81 -2.80 -17.54 3.24
CA ILE A 81 -1.61 -16.81 2.86
C ILE A 81 -0.39 -17.50 3.48
N ARG A 82 0.61 -17.77 2.64
CA ARG A 82 1.87 -18.39 3.07
C ARG A 82 3.01 -17.40 3.10
N GLU A 83 3.00 -16.46 2.17
CA GLU A 83 4.08 -15.52 1.95
C GLU A 83 3.53 -14.28 1.24
N VAL A 84 4.01 -13.11 1.65
CA VAL A 84 3.76 -11.85 0.96
C VAL A 84 5.08 -11.09 0.90
N ASN A 85 5.41 -10.61 -0.30
CA ASN A 85 6.65 -9.90 -0.55
C ASN A 85 6.35 -8.53 -1.15
N PHE A 86 7.01 -7.52 -0.62
CA PHE A 86 6.98 -6.16 -1.15
C PHE A 86 8.40 -5.68 -1.44
N ARG A 87 8.58 -4.99 -2.56
CA ARG A 87 9.80 -4.23 -2.84
C ARG A 87 9.44 -2.75 -2.80
N LEU A 88 10.04 -2.02 -1.88
CA LEU A 88 9.77 -0.60 -1.70
C LEU A 88 11.06 0.20 -1.55
N LYS A 89 11.00 1.46 -1.99
CA LYS A 89 12.06 2.44 -1.79
C LYS A 89 11.42 3.75 -1.34
N VAL A 90 11.84 4.25 -0.17
CA VAL A 90 11.45 5.59 0.28
C VAL A 90 12.45 6.58 -0.32
N GLY A 91 11.95 7.51 -1.14
CA GLY A 91 12.80 8.44 -1.91
C GLY A 91 13.44 9.55 -1.07
N GLN A 92 12.85 9.87 0.08
CA GLN A 92 13.31 10.89 1.03
C GLN A 92 13.04 10.42 2.46
N THR A 93 13.62 11.08 3.45
CA THR A 93 13.28 10.83 4.86
C THR A 93 11.86 11.33 5.14
N ASN A 94 11.04 10.49 5.79
CA ASN A 94 9.73 10.92 6.28
C ASN A 94 9.92 11.97 7.37
N ASP A 95 9.22 13.08 7.27
CA ASP A 95 9.12 14.03 8.38
C ASP A 95 8.19 13.50 9.48
N SER A 96 8.09 14.24 10.59
CA SER A 96 7.22 13.86 11.72
C SER A 96 5.74 13.80 11.40
N ALA A 97 5.29 14.40 10.29
CA ALA A 97 3.89 14.40 9.86
C ALA A 97 3.59 13.32 8.80
N THR A 98 4.63 12.71 8.22
CA THR A 98 4.50 11.71 7.16
C THR A 98 4.55 10.31 7.74
N THR A 99 3.54 9.51 7.39
CA THR A 99 3.48 8.09 7.72
C THR A 99 3.38 7.28 6.43
N LEU A 100 4.19 6.23 6.33
CA LEU A 100 4.12 5.23 5.28
C LEU A 100 3.68 3.90 5.91
N VAL A 101 2.69 3.24 5.31
CA VAL A 101 2.23 1.91 5.69
C VAL A 101 2.19 1.04 4.44
N PHE A 102 2.70 -0.19 4.52
CA PHE A 102 2.62 -1.17 3.44
C PHE A 102 2.51 -2.60 4.00
N GLY A 103 1.58 -3.37 3.45
CA GLY A 103 1.32 -4.71 3.94
C GLY A 103 -0.06 -5.20 3.54
N LEU A 104 -0.59 -6.12 4.34
CA LEU A 104 -1.96 -6.60 4.24
C LEU A 104 -2.85 -5.80 5.20
N ALA A 105 -4.05 -5.50 4.72
CA ALA A 105 -5.11 -4.86 5.48
C ALA A 105 -6.45 -5.45 5.07
N GLY A 106 -7.45 -5.30 5.93
CA GLY A 106 -8.85 -5.40 5.54
C GLY A 106 -9.24 -4.26 4.60
N ASP A 107 -10.27 -3.50 4.97
CA ASP A 107 -10.69 -2.34 4.17
C ASP A 107 -9.70 -1.18 4.30
N GLN A 108 -9.46 -0.49 3.19
CA GLN A 108 -8.70 0.77 3.21
C GLN A 108 -9.37 1.79 4.14
N ASN A 109 -8.57 2.40 5.01
CA ASN A 109 -9.00 3.47 5.91
C ASN A 109 -8.02 4.65 5.84
N ASP A 110 -8.55 5.86 6.03
CA ASP A 110 -7.76 7.10 6.06
C ASP A 110 -6.95 7.25 7.36
N ALA A 111 -7.38 6.56 8.41
CA ALA A 111 -6.61 6.40 9.64
C ALA A 111 -6.11 4.94 9.71
N PRO A 112 -4.79 4.69 9.55
CA PRO A 112 -4.22 3.35 9.68
C PRO A 112 -4.61 2.67 11.00
N ASP A 113 -4.54 3.40 12.12
CA ASP A 113 -4.90 2.89 13.46
C ASP A 113 -6.41 2.55 13.61
N SER A 114 -7.23 2.74 12.58
CA SER A 114 -8.65 2.36 12.54
C SER A 114 -8.93 1.15 11.64
N VAL A 115 -7.89 0.51 11.10
CA VAL A 115 -8.03 -0.71 10.31
C VAL A 115 -8.10 -1.90 11.25
N ALA A 116 -9.28 -2.53 11.33
CA ALA A 116 -9.59 -3.61 12.28
C ALA A 116 -8.87 -4.95 12.03
N GLN A 117 -8.23 -5.12 10.86
CA GLN A 117 -7.38 -6.27 10.59
C GLN A 117 -6.20 -5.83 9.74
N ASN A 118 -4.98 -6.01 10.25
CA ASN A 118 -3.78 -5.65 9.52
C ASN A 118 -2.59 -6.58 9.83
N CYS A 119 -1.67 -6.63 8.88
CA CYS A 119 -0.32 -7.17 9.07
C CYS A 119 0.58 -6.40 8.12
N TRP A 120 1.26 -5.38 8.64
CA TRP A 120 2.00 -4.44 7.82
C TRP A 120 3.27 -3.92 8.46
N PHE A 121 4.07 -3.27 7.63
CA PHE A 121 5.17 -2.46 8.07
C PHE A 121 4.75 -0.99 8.05
N LYS A 122 5.15 -0.26 9.08
CA LYS A 122 4.92 1.18 9.22
C LYS A 122 6.22 1.92 9.42
N ALA A 123 6.32 3.10 8.83
CA ALA A 123 7.43 4.02 9.03
C ALA A 123 6.90 5.45 9.19
N SER A 124 7.12 6.04 10.36
CA SER A 124 6.74 7.42 10.70
C SER A 124 7.96 8.19 11.24
N GLY A 125 8.01 9.50 10.99
CA GLY A 125 8.75 10.53 11.76
C GLY A 125 10.25 10.40 12.06
N GLY A 126 10.88 9.27 11.73
CA GLY A 126 12.26 8.91 12.05
C GLY A 126 12.77 7.73 11.24
N ASN A 127 12.03 7.32 10.20
CA ASN A 127 12.33 6.19 9.29
C ASN A 127 12.58 4.84 9.97
N THR A 128 12.23 4.70 11.26
CA THR A 128 12.23 3.38 11.89
C THR A 128 11.06 2.62 11.31
N VAL A 129 11.36 1.45 10.77
CA VAL A 129 10.33 0.53 10.28
C VAL A 129 9.97 -0.38 11.44
N VAL A 130 8.70 -0.36 11.79
CA VAL A 130 8.09 -1.25 12.79
C VAL A 130 7.11 -2.18 12.10
N LEU A 131 6.83 -3.31 12.74
CA LEU A 131 5.75 -4.21 12.36
C LEU A 131 4.52 -3.90 13.22
N GLU A 132 3.34 -3.90 12.61
CA GLU A 132 2.06 -3.87 13.34
C GLU A 132 1.16 -5.00 12.84
N THR A 133 0.40 -5.58 13.77
CA THR A 133 -0.60 -6.60 13.46
C THR A 133 -1.85 -6.43 14.31
N ASP A 134 -3.01 -6.50 13.68
CA ASP A 134 -4.33 -6.54 14.31
C ASP A 134 -5.19 -7.65 13.70
N ASP A 135 -5.87 -8.44 14.53
CA ASP A 135 -6.84 -9.46 14.12
C ASP A 135 -8.30 -9.11 14.51
N GLY A 136 -8.53 -7.90 15.01
CA GLY A 136 -9.79 -7.39 15.55
C GLY A 136 -10.02 -7.76 17.01
N THR A 137 -9.09 -8.48 17.63
CA THR A 137 -9.09 -8.84 19.06
C THR A 137 -7.76 -8.51 19.73
N THR A 138 -6.66 -8.90 19.09
CA THR A 138 -5.30 -8.69 19.54
C THR A 138 -4.66 -7.63 18.66
N ASP A 139 -4.31 -6.52 19.30
CA ASP A 139 -3.68 -5.38 18.67
C ASP A 139 -2.22 -5.30 19.14
N THR A 140 -1.27 -5.38 18.21
CA THR A 140 0.17 -5.33 18.49
C THR A 140 0.80 -4.24 17.65
N ASP A 141 1.07 -3.13 18.31
CA ASP A 141 1.64 -1.93 17.71
C ASP A 141 3.16 -1.85 17.89
N ASP A 142 3.81 -1.29 16.87
CA ASP A 142 5.19 -0.81 16.90
C ASP A 142 6.26 -1.84 17.36
N VAL A 143 6.20 -3.09 16.90
CA VAL A 143 7.18 -4.16 17.27
C VAL A 143 8.36 -4.33 16.32
#